data_AF-C0FY11-F1
#
_entry.id   AF-C0FY11-F1
#
_cell.length_a   1.000
_cell.length_b   1.000
_cell.length_c   1.000
_cell.angle_alpha   90.00
_cell.angle_beta   90.00
_cell.angle_gamma   90.00
#
_symmetry.space_group_name_H-M   'P 1'
#
loop_
_entity.id
_entity.type
_entity.pdbx_description
1 polymer ?
#
loop_
_entity_poly.entity_id
_entity_poly.type
_entity_poly.pdbx_seq_one_letter_code
_entity_poly.pdbx_strand_id
1 'polypeptide(L)'
;MDNGTEHNSIPIIEKKENLSVKTIEHAPELKITKIINGGTYIELKWEPLKDVFCYNVYYSTDKVKYKFTSKVTDASCRIEKLECDTRYFIKIKYSYNGKNYKDNLSITDIKTRKLNAYEEIFGTKTICVNTAESVDKPIMSAMNMAKGLMKYDVVSFDIFDTLILRPFAKPYDLFILVGHKLDIMDFCELRIKAENKAREYAKMTRGNSEVTIYDIYKIIENETGVPMSIGIKTEFQVEQDLCYANPYMQRVYELVKYQGKKIVICSDMYYPKEMMEQLLNKCGYFGYEDVIVSCDYNCTKRNGGLYGLLKEKYDNLVHIGDNEISDIQMAEKAGIANVYYPNVNKKGNKYRAENMSYLVGSAYKGIVNAHLHNGTKEYTPYYEMGFTYAGLYVFGFCQWIHKILMEQGIKKVLFLAREGDIYQKVFDLCYDDIKTEYVLWSRVPVAKTIVEKNRHPFLLQLVHHKANAIYKSKITTLFERIGIGLLLQYLPEYRINEEEYLTPDNEKVIERLMIEHWDEICQCYENDKNSVKEYIKTVIGNDKEVAVVDVGWSGNNVLQIKYLVEKEFKFDCKVKCLLAATRNVNDTYMAGMMQDSQVDTYIFFQYV
;
A
#
# COMPACT_ATOMS: atom_id res chain seq x y z
N MET A 1 -31.34 -23.94 18.96
CA MET A 1 -31.80 -24.93 17.96
C MET A 1 -31.74 -24.25 16.61
N ASP A 2 -30.70 -24.63 15.87
CA ASP A 2 -30.54 -24.66 14.42
C ASP A 2 -31.35 -23.71 13.53
N ASN A 3 -30.60 -22.86 12.82
CA ASN A 3 -30.45 -22.81 11.36
C ASN A 3 -29.87 -21.42 11.03
N GLY A 4 -28.63 -21.27 10.54
CA GLY A 4 -28.11 -21.91 9.35
C GLY A 4 -28.23 -20.91 8.20
N THR A 5 -27.26 -20.02 8.04
CA THR A 5 -27.07 -19.24 6.80
C THR A 5 -25.59 -19.22 6.46
N GLU A 6 -25.28 -19.96 5.40
CA GLU A 6 -23.95 -20.13 4.82
C GLU A 6 -23.40 -18.80 4.32
N HIS A 7 -22.28 -18.39 4.89
CA HIS A 7 -21.42 -17.37 4.28
C HIS A 7 -20.77 -17.97 3.04
N ASN A 8 -21.05 -17.41 1.87
CA ASN A 8 -20.26 -17.63 0.66
C ASN A 8 -18.85 -17.07 0.85
N SER A 9 -18.00 -17.87 1.50
CA SER A 9 -16.56 -17.75 1.49
C SER A 9 -16.05 -18.00 0.07
N ILE A 10 -15.44 -16.99 -0.54
CA ILE A 10 -14.59 -17.19 -1.71
C ILE A 10 -13.46 -18.14 -1.27
N PRO A 11 -13.29 -19.32 -1.87
CA PRO A 11 -12.23 -20.23 -1.47
C PRO A 11 -10.91 -19.68 -1.99
N ILE A 12 -10.17 -18.98 -1.13
CA ILE A 12 -8.75 -18.73 -1.37
C ILE A 12 -8.03 -20.03 -1.02
N ILE A 13 -7.54 -20.70 -2.05
CA ILE A 13 -6.70 -21.89 -1.93
C ILE A 13 -5.36 -21.44 -1.33
N GLU A 14 -5.27 -21.37 -0.01
CA GLU A 14 -4.02 -21.72 0.67
C GLU A 14 -3.94 -23.24 0.73
N LYS A 15 -3.58 -23.84 -0.40
CA LYS A 15 -3.01 -25.18 -0.33
C LYS A 15 -1.63 -24.99 0.29
N LYS A 16 -1.50 -25.29 1.58
CA LYS A 16 -0.41 -26.19 1.98
C LYS A 16 -0.63 -27.47 1.18
N GLU A 17 -0.19 -27.47 -0.08
CA GLU A 17 0.05 -28.73 -0.74
C GLU A 17 1.15 -29.37 0.08
N ASN A 18 0.81 -30.46 0.77
CA ASN A 18 1.78 -31.45 1.19
C ASN A 18 2.48 -31.93 -0.10
N LEU A 19 3.47 -31.16 -0.55
CA LEU A 19 4.38 -31.52 -1.61
C LEU A 19 5.09 -32.79 -1.12
N SER A 20 4.69 -33.94 -1.67
CA SER A 20 5.35 -35.19 -1.37
C SER A 20 6.73 -35.19 -2.04
N VAL A 21 7.76 -34.75 -1.33
CA VAL A 21 9.15 -34.92 -1.74
C VAL A 21 9.48 -36.41 -1.58
N LYS A 22 9.56 -37.15 -2.69
CA LYS A 22 10.16 -38.50 -2.67
C LYS A 22 11.66 -38.37 -2.80
N THR A 23 12.36 -38.46 -1.68
CA THR A 23 13.82 -38.57 -1.59
C THR A 23 14.27 -39.96 -2.03
N ILE A 24 15.35 -40.01 -2.81
CA ILE A 24 16.12 -41.23 -3.06
C ILE A 24 17.09 -41.37 -1.87
N GLU A 25 17.14 -42.54 -1.23
CA GLU A 25 18.02 -42.81 -0.08
C GLU A 25 19.48 -42.46 -0.43
N HIS A 26 20.08 -41.54 0.34
CA HIS A 26 21.47 -41.06 0.25
C HIS A 26 21.80 -39.80 -0.59
N ALA A 27 20.81 -38.95 -0.91
CA ALA A 27 21.04 -37.62 -1.51
C ALA A 27 20.83 -36.45 -0.53
N PRO A 28 21.56 -35.32 -0.66
CA PRO A 28 21.23 -34.10 0.09
C PRO A 28 19.83 -33.60 -0.30
N GLU A 29 19.01 -33.30 0.71
CA GLU A 29 17.64 -32.82 0.54
C GLU A 29 17.65 -31.37 0.07
N LEU A 30 17.06 -31.08 -1.10
CA LEU A 30 16.96 -29.73 -1.64
C LEU A 30 15.60 -29.15 -1.25
N LYS A 31 15.63 -28.22 -0.31
CA LYS A 31 14.44 -27.62 0.28
C LYS A 31 14.01 -26.40 -0.53
N ILE A 32 12.84 -26.48 -1.14
CA ILE A 32 12.24 -25.34 -1.86
C ILE A 32 11.81 -24.29 -0.84
N THR A 33 12.28 -23.07 -1.00
CA THR A 33 11.99 -21.94 -0.12
C THR A 33 10.92 -21.01 -0.67
N LYS A 34 10.72 -21.00 -2.00
CA LYS A 34 9.70 -20.17 -2.65
C LYS A 34 9.26 -20.75 -3.99
N ILE A 35 7.95 -20.68 -4.26
CA ILE A 35 7.36 -20.90 -5.59
C ILE A 35 6.47 -19.70 -5.91
N ILE A 36 6.64 -19.09 -7.08
CA ILE A 36 5.75 -18.04 -7.60
C ILE A 36 5.16 -18.54 -8.91
N ASN A 37 3.84 -18.58 -8.99
CA ASN A 37 3.10 -18.91 -10.19
C ASN A 37 2.58 -17.61 -10.82
N GLY A 38 3.19 -17.21 -11.93
CA GLY A 38 2.80 -16.03 -12.70
C GLY A 38 1.91 -16.35 -13.89
N GLY A 39 1.20 -17.48 -13.85
CA GLY A 39 0.33 -17.96 -14.92
C GLY A 39 1.08 -18.55 -16.11
N THR A 40 1.85 -17.73 -16.82
CA THR A 40 2.68 -18.15 -17.96
C THR A 40 4.14 -18.40 -17.59
N TYR A 41 4.49 -18.25 -16.31
CA TYR A 41 5.82 -18.58 -15.80
C TYR A 41 5.75 -19.12 -14.37
N ILE A 42 6.79 -19.86 -13.98
CA ILE A 42 7.02 -20.34 -12.62
C ILE A 42 8.39 -19.88 -12.16
N GLU A 43 8.46 -19.15 -11.04
CA GLU A 43 9.72 -18.83 -10.36
C GLU A 43 9.92 -19.74 -9.14
N LEU A 44 11.11 -20.29 -9.00
CA LEU A 44 11.51 -21.17 -7.92
C LEU A 44 12.72 -20.60 -7.19
N LYS A 45 12.74 -20.73 -5.87
CA LYS A 45 13.95 -20.58 -5.03
C LYS A 45 14.09 -21.77 -4.09
N TRP A 46 15.32 -22.16 -3.82
CA TRP A 46 15.65 -23.27 -2.92
C TRP A 46 16.86 -22.95 -2.04
N GLU A 47 17.05 -23.72 -0.97
CA GLU A 47 18.24 -23.61 -0.14
C GLU A 47 19.47 -24.07 -0.96
N PRO A 48 20.53 -23.24 -1.08
CA PRO A 48 21.73 -23.62 -1.81
C PRO A 48 22.41 -24.80 -1.12
N LEU A 49 22.90 -25.74 -1.94
CA LEU A 49 23.65 -26.89 -1.46
C LEU A 49 25.12 -26.51 -1.30
N LYS A 50 25.74 -26.99 -0.22
CA LYS A 50 27.16 -26.73 0.06
C LYS A 50 28.04 -27.24 -1.08
N ASP A 51 29.02 -26.43 -1.48
CA ASP A 51 30.04 -26.73 -2.49
C ASP A 51 29.52 -26.98 -3.93
N VAL A 52 28.23 -26.75 -4.21
CA VAL A 52 27.68 -26.91 -5.57
C VAL A 52 28.08 -25.73 -6.46
N PHE A 53 28.55 -26.04 -7.67
CA PHE A 53 28.96 -25.06 -8.67
C PHE A 53 27.78 -24.51 -9.47
N CYS A 54 26.84 -25.37 -9.88
CA CYS A 54 25.67 -24.96 -10.66
C CYS A 54 24.53 -25.99 -10.64
N TYR A 55 23.35 -25.55 -11.03
CA TYR A 55 22.12 -26.33 -11.18
C TYR A 55 21.62 -26.28 -12.62
N ASN A 56 21.12 -27.41 -13.14
CA ASN A 56 20.32 -27.49 -14.36
C ASN A 56 18.86 -27.73 -13.99
N VAL A 57 17.97 -26.89 -14.50
CA VAL A 57 16.53 -26.99 -14.26
C VAL A 57 15.85 -27.51 -15.52
N TYR A 58 14.89 -28.41 -15.33
CA TYR A 58 14.08 -29.01 -16.37
C TYR A 58 12.60 -29.00 -15.97
N TYR A 59 11.69 -28.97 -16.94
CA TYR A 59 10.25 -29.10 -16.70
C TYR A 59 9.59 -30.11 -17.65
N SER A 60 8.45 -30.67 -17.25
CA SER A 60 7.67 -31.65 -18.03
C SER A 60 6.19 -31.50 -17.72
N THR A 61 5.30 -31.81 -18.66
CA THR A 61 3.84 -31.90 -18.44
C THR A 61 3.36 -33.34 -18.24
N ASP A 62 4.19 -34.34 -18.55
CA ASP A 62 3.84 -35.76 -18.60
C ASP A 62 4.70 -36.64 -17.66
N LYS A 63 5.68 -36.07 -16.95
CA LYS A 63 6.73 -36.74 -16.15
C LYS A 63 7.69 -37.63 -16.95
N VAL A 64 7.55 -37.71 -18.27
CA VAL A 64 8.36 -38.58 -19.14
C VAL A 64 9.36 -37.74 -19.91
N LYS A 65 8.90 -36.70 -20.61
CA LYS A 65 9.73 -35.83 -21.45
C LYS A 65 10.04 -34.54 -20.71
N TYR A 66 11.27 -34.44 -20.22
CA TYR A 66 11.77 -33.24 -19.56
C TYR A 66 12.48 -32.32 -20.56
N LYS A 67 12.00 -31.07 -20.65
CA LYS A 67 12.62 -29.99 -21.40
C LYS A 67 13.59 -29.23 -20.51
N PHE A 68 14.81 -29.02 -20.97
CA PHE A 68 15.78 -28.16 -20.30
C PHE A 68 15.31 -26.70 -20.36
N THR A 69 15.40 -25.98 -19.25
CA THR A 69 15.06 -24.54 -19.21
C THR A 69 16.29 -23.67 -19.02
N SER A 70 17.14 -23.96 -18.04
CA SER A 70 18.23 -23.07 -17.67
C SER A 70 19.30 -23.77 -16.84
N LYS A 71 20.51 -23.21 -16.90
CA LYS A 71 21.62 -23.51 -15.99
C LYS A 71 21.86 -22.30 -15.11
N VAL A 72 21.79 -22.46 -13.80
CA VAL A 72 21.85 -21.38 -12.81
C VAL A 72 22.92 -21.67 -11.77
N THR A 73 23.68 -20.65 -11.35
CA THR A 73 24.61 -20.74 -10.21
C THR A 73 23.89 -20.36 -8.92
N ASP A 74 23.00 -19.39 -9.01
CA ASP A 74 22.13 -19.00 -7.91
C ASP A 74 21.04 -20.05 -7.72
N ALA A 75 20.69 -20.35 -6.47
CA ALA A 75 19.67 -21.34 -6.08
C ALA A 75 18.23 -20.85 -6.39
N SER A 76 18.02 -20.38 -7.62
CA SER A 76 16.77 -19.84 -8.12
C SER A 76 16.65 -19.97 -9.64
N CYS A 77 15.44 -20.14 -10.16
CA CYS A 77 15.17 -20.22 -11.59
C CYS A 77 13.77 -19.70 -11.92
N ARG A 78 13.63 -19.02 -13.06
CA ARG A 78 12.35 -18.65 -13.68
C ARG A 78 12.16 -19.43 -14.97
N ILE A 79 11.05 -20.18 -15.06
CA ILE A 79 10.64 -20.94 -16.24
C ILE A 79 9.51 -20.19 -16.92
N GLU A 80 9.70 -19.75 -18.15
CA GLU A 80 8.75 -18.90 -18.87
C GLU A 80 8.03 -19.63 -20.00
N LYS A 81 7.03 -18.96 -20.61
CA LYS A 81 6.24 -19.44 -21.75
C LYS A 81 5.52 -20.77 -21.47
N LEU A 82 5.03 -20.90 -20.24
CA LEU A 82 4.18 -22.00 -19.81
C LEU A 82 2.73 -21.72 -20.21
N GLU A 83 1.98 -22.78 -20.46
CA GLU A 83 0.55 -22.74 -20.71
C GLU A 83 -0.20 -22.55 -19.38
N CYS A 84 -1.27 -21.77 -19.39
CA CYS A 84 -2.14 -21.58 -18.22
C CYS A 84 -2.97 -22.83 -17.93
N ASP A 85 -3.33 -23.03 -16.66
CA ASP A 85 -4.11 -24.17 -16.17
C ASP A 85 -3.50 -25.56 -16.46
N THR A 86 -2.21 -25.60 -16.79
CA THR A 86 -1.43 -26.79 -17.10
C THR A 86 -0.55 -27.21 -15.91
N ARG A 87 -0.45 -28.52 -15.68
CA ARG A 87 0.42 -29.07 -14.63
C ARG A 87 1.85 -29.26 -15.14
N TYR A 88 2.80 -28.83 -14.34
CA TYR A 88 4.23 -28.97 -14.62
C TYR A 88 4.95 -29.72 -13.50
N PHE A 89 5.89 -30.57 -13.91
CA PHE A 89 6.81 -31.33 -13.08
C PHE A 89 8.21 -30.79 -13.29
N ILE A 90 8.87 -30.34 -12.23
CA ILE A 90 10.16 -29.69 -12.33
C ILE A 90 11.24 -30.59 -11.77
N LYS A 91 12.34 -30.74 -12.50
CA LYS A 91 13.50 -31.52 -12.10
C LYS A 91 14.72 -30.63 -12.00
N ILE A 92 15.41 -30.68 -10.88
CA ILE A 92 16.65 -29.91 -10.65
C ILE A 92 17.80 -30.91 -10.52
N LYS A 93 18.81 -30.76 -11.37
CA LYS A 93 20.08 -31.50 -11.28
C LYS A 93 21.17 -30.55 -10.83
N TYR A 94 22.12 -31.00 -10.02
CA TYR A 94 23.22 -30.16 -9.56
C TYR A 94 24.59 -30.75 -9.95
N SER A 95 25.61 -29.90 -10.02
CA SER A 95 26.98 -30.29 -10.32
C SER A 95 27.99 -29.56 -9.45
N TYR A 96 28.98 -30.29 -8.94
CA TYR A 96 30.13 -29.74 -8.20
C TYR A 96 31.23 -29.20 -9.13
N ASN A 97 31.22 -29.57 -10.41
CA ASN A 97 32.30 -29.24 -11.35
C ASN A 97 31.80 -28.75 -12.72
N GLY A 98 30.48 -28.55 -12.87
CA GLY A 98 29.83 -28.11 -14.10
C GLY A 98 29.74 -29.16 -15.22
N LYS A 99 30.34 -30.35 -15.06
CA LYS A 99 30.43 -31.42 -16.07
C LYS A 99 29.54 -32.62 -15.73
N ASN A 100 29.61 -33.11 -14.49
CA ASN A 100 28.85 -34.27 -14.03
C ASN A 100 27.66 -33.81 -13.20
N TYR A 101 26.44 -34.10 -13.67
CA TYR A 101 25.21 -33.71 -12.99
C TYR A 101 24.61 -34.90 -12.24
N LYS A 102 24.28 -34.70 -10.97
CA LYS A 102 23.57 -35.69 -10.17
C LYS A 102 22.06 -35.46 -10.29
N ASP A 103 21.33 -36.52 -10.67
CA ASP A 103 19.87 -36.57 -10.71
C ASP A 103 19.36 -36.88 -9.31
N ASN A 104 18.75 -35.93 -8.61
CA ASN A 104 18.26 -36.25 -7.25
C ASN A 104 16.97 -35.58 -6.81
N LEU A 105 16.35 -34.71 -7.59
CA LEU A 105 15.30 -33.83 -7.04
C LEU A 105 14.19 -33.55 -8.06
N SER A 106 12.97 -34.04 -7.78
CA SER A 106 11.75 -33.71 -8.51
C SER A 106 10.78 -32.94 -7.61
N ILE A 107 10.46 -31.71 -8.01
CA ILE A 107 9.33 -30.98 -7.44
C ILE A 107 8.09 -31.52 -8.12
N THR A 108 7.16 -32.04 -7.32
CA THR A 108 5.98 -32.74 -7.82
C THR A 108 4.78 -31.81 -7.85
N ASP A 109 4.33 -31.51 -9.08
CA ASP A 109 3.01 -30.97 -9.41
C ASP A 109 2.78 -29.48 -9.07
N ILE A 110 3.25 -28.58 -9.95
CA ILE A 110 2.85 -27.17 -9.92
C ILE A 110 1.84 -26.94 -11.06
N LYS A 111 0.59 -26.64 -10.70
CA LYS A 111 -0.43 -26.24 -11.68
C LYS A 111 -0.35 -24.73 -11.93
N THR A 112 -0.06 -24.32 -13.17
CA THR A 112 -0.22 -22.91 -13.57
C THR A 112 -1.68 -22.49 -13.45
N ARG A 113 -1.96 -21.20 -13.27
CA ARG A 113 -3.34 -20.69 -13.20
C ARG A 113 -3.53 -19.54 -14.16
N LYS A 114 -4.75 -19.34 -14.65
CA LYS A 114 -5.08 -18.08 -15.33
C LYS A 114 -4.95 -16.91 -14.35
N LEU A 115 -4.21 -15.89 -14.75
CA LEU A 115 -4.15 -14.62 -14.02
C LEU A 115 -5.47 -13.87 -14.24
N ASN A 116 -5.93 -13.13 -13.24
CA ASN A 116 -7.01 -12.17 -13.48
C ASN A 116 -6.47 -10.93 -14.23
N ALA A 117 -7.37 -10.11 -14.78
CA ALA A 117 -6.98 -8.93 -15.56
C ALA A 117 -6.01 -7.99 -14.82
N TYR A 118 -6.11 -7.88 -13.49
CA TYR A 118 -5.20 -7.06 -12.68
C TYR A 118 -3.81 -7.70 -12.58
N GLU A 119 -3.74 -9.01 -12.36
CA GLU A 119 -2.48 -9.73 -12.25
C GLU A 119 -1.74 -9.82 -13.60
N GLU A 120 -2.46 -9.82 -14.71
CA GLU A 120 -1.86 -9.72 -16.06
C GLU A 120 -1.18 -8.37 -16.28
N ILE A 121 -1.76 -7.28 -15.77
CA ILE A 121 -1.23 -5.91 -15.95
C ILE A 121 -0.13 -5.60 -14.92
N PHE A 122 -0.38 -5.92 -13.64
CA PHE A 122 0.45 -5.49 -12.52
C PHE A 122 1.34 -6.60 -11.94
N GLY A 123 1.26 -7.82 -12.48
CA GLY A 123 1.98 -8.99 -11.98
C GLY A 123 1.34 -9.61 -10.74
N THR A 124 1.92 -10.72 -10.27
CA THR A 124 1.48 -11.41 -9.05
C THR A 124 2.33 -10.96 -7.86
N LYS A 125 1.71 -10.28 -6.89
CA LYS A 125 2.33 -10.01 -5.59
C LYS A 125 1.90 -11.00 -4.53
N THR A 126 2.81 -11.28 -3.60
CA THR A 126 2.48 -12.01 -2.38
C THR A 126 1.70 -11.08 -1.47
N ILE A 127 0.41 -11.33 -1.30
CA ILE A 127 -0.43 -10.65 -0.33
C ILE A 127 -0.44 -11.50 0.95
N CYS A 128 -0.45 -10.87 2.13
CA CYS A 128 -0.70 -11.59 3.37
C CYS A 128 -2.22 -11.83 3.48
N VAL A 129 -2.66 -13.08 3.29
CA VAL A 129 -4.09 -13.37 3.05
C VAL A 129 -4.83 -13.90 4.29
N ASN A 130 -4.12 -14.29 5.34
CA ASN A 130 -4.69 -14.96 6.51
C ASN A 130 -4.28 -14.35 7.87
N THR A 131 -3.32 -13.43 7.88
CA THR A 131 -2.83 -12.75 9.09
C THR A 131 -2.50 -11.30 8.75
N ALA A 132 -2.22 -10.52 9.79
CA ALA A 132 -1.62 -9.19 9.63
C ALA A 132 -0.13 -9.33 9.26
N GLU A 133 0.36 -8.45 8.40
CA GLU A 133 1.76 -8.39 7.96
C GLU A 133 2.72 -8.06 9.12
N SER A 134 2.27 -7.28 10.10
CA SER A 134 3.02 -6.96 11.32
C SER A 134 3.36 -8.19 12.16
N VAL A 135 2.61 -9.29 12.00
CA VAL A 135 2.85 -10.58 12.68
C VAL A 135 3.88 -11.44 11.92
N ASP A 136 4.22 -11.11 10.67
CA ASP A 136 5.19 -11.90 9.91
C ASP A 136 6.61 -11.76 10.51
N LYS A 137 7.12 -12.88 11.03
CA LYS A 137 8.42 -13.01 11.73
C LYS A 137 8.54 -12.00 12.88
N PRO A 138 7.85 -12.25 14.01
CA PRO A 138 7.82 -11.32 15.12
C PRO A 138 9.23 -11.14 15.69
N ILE A 139 9.58 -9.90 15.97
CA ILE A 139 10.79 -9.57 16.74
C ILE A 139 10.39 -9.73 18.22
N MET A 140 11.32 -10.19 19.07
CA MET A 140 11.06 -10.22 20.51
C MET A 140 10.71 -8.82 21.02
N SER A 141 9.97 -8.70 22.12
CA SER A 141 9.64 -7.39 22.69
C SER A 141 10.91 -6.59 23.02
N ALA A 142 10.84 -5.25 22.94
CA ALA A 142 11.95 -4.37 23.29
C ALA A 142 12.50 -4.64 24.70
N MET A 143 11.63 -5.01 25.65
CA MET A 143 12.02 -5.41 27.00
C MET A 143 12.86 -6.69 27.01
N ASN A 144 12.46 -7.71 26.26
CA ASN A 144 13.21 -8.97 26.19
C ASN A 144 14.55 -8.79 25.48
N MET A 145 14.59 -7.98 24.42
CA MET A 145 15.84 -7.60 23.78
C MET A 145 16.76 -6.91 24.79
N ALA A 146 16.28 -5.85 25.46
CA ALA A 146 17.06 -5.14 26.47
C ALA A 146 17.57 -6.07 27.57
N LYS A 147 16.73 -6.98 28.08
CA LYS A 147 17.14 -7.99 29.08
C LYS A 147 18.30 -8.85 28.58
N GLY A 148 18.28 -9.27 27.31
CA GLY A 148 19.37 -10.03 26.69
C GLY A 148 20.70 -9.26 26.60
N LEU A 149 20.64 -7.92 26.57
CA LEU A 149 21.81 -7.05 26.54
C LEU A 149 22.44 -6.84 27.93
N MET A 150 21.74 -7.16 29.02
CA MET A 150 22.21 -6.85 30.39
C MET A 150 23.48 -7.57 30.82
N LYS A 151 23.83 -8.67 30.15
CA LYS A 151 25.07 -9.42 30.39
C LYS A 151 26.34 -8.74 29.83
N TYR A 152 26.17 -7.72 28.99
CA TYR A 152 27.26 -6.94 28.41
C TYR A 152 27.47 -5.64 29.18
N ASP A 153 28.68 -5.13 29.20
CA ASP A 153 29.01 -3.87 29.87
C ASP A 153 28.81 -2.67 28.94
N VAL A 154 29.05 -2.89 27.65
CA VAL A 154 28.92 -1.89 26.59
C VAL A 154 27.95 -2.39 25.52
N VAL A 155 27.03 -1.52 25.11
CA VAL A 155 26.10 -1.76 24.01
C VAL A 155 26.39 -0.76 22.90
N SER A 156 26.79 -1.26 21.74
CA SER A 156 26.98 -0.48 20.53
C SER A 156 25.76 -0.57 19.62
N PHE A 157 25.35 0.55 19.02
CA PHE A 157 24.25 0.61 18.06
C PHE A 157 24.71 1.19 16.72
N ASP A 158 24.21 0.62 15.62
CA ASP A 158 24.16 1.30 14.34
C ASP A 158 23.10 2.44 14.34
N ILE A 159 23.21 3.37 13.40
CA ILE A 159 22.34 4.55 13.33
C ILE A 159 21.14 4.32 12.42
N PHE A 160 21.34 4.21 11.11
CA PHE A 160 20.24 4.26 10.14
C PHE A 160 19.59 2.90 9.95
N ASP A 161 18.27 2.88 9.78
CA ASP A 161 17.46 1.65 9.78
C ASP A 161 17.55 0.82 11.08
N THR A 162 18.28 1.32 12.09
CA THR A 162 18.41 0.77 13.46
C THR A 162 17.87 1.74 14.51
N LEU A 163 18.61 2.79 14.88
CA LEU A 163 18.15 3.83 15.81
C LEU A 163 17.24 4.85 15.13
N ILE A 164 17.54 5.22 13.89
CA ILE A 164 16.87 6.29 13.15
C ILE A 164 16.23 5.72 11.88
N LEU A 165 14.95 6.02 11.67
CA LEU A 165 14.22 5.65 10.46
C LEU A 165 13.98 6.89 9.57
N ARG A 166 13.81 6.62 8.28
CA ARG A 166 13.39 7.61 7.28
C ARG A 166 12.05 7.22 6.67
N PRO A 167 11.24 8.18 6.22
CA PRO A 167 9.96 7.91 5.58
C PRO A 167 10.13 7.49 4.11
N PHE A 168 11.19 6.75 3.75
CA PHE A 168 11.46 6.33 2.37
C PHE A 168 11.86 4.85 2.31
N ALA A 169 11.58 4.21 1.16
CA ALA A 169 11.99 2.83 0.90
C ALA A 169 13.51 2.73 0.71
N LYS A 170 14.13 3.79 0.18
CA LYS A 170 15.56 3.87 -0.06
C LYS A 170 16.09 5.20 0.47
N PRO A 171 17.22 5.23 1.19
CA PRO A 171 17.74 6.45 1.78
C PRO A 171 18.01 7.58 0.77
N TYR A 172 18.52 7.24 -0.41
CA TYR A 172 18.88 8.21 -1.44
C TYR A 172 17.67 8.90 -2.11
N ASP A 173 16.44 8.41 -1.89
CA ASP A 173 15.24 9.08 -2.40
C ASP A 173 15.02 10.44 -1.74
N LEU A 174 15.61 10.66 -0.55
CA LEU A 174 15.68 11.96 0.11
C LEU A 174 16.34 13.04 -0.76
N PHE A 175 17.32 12.67 -1.60
CA PHE A 175 18.03 13.62 -2.46
C PHE A 175 17.13 14.27 -3.50
N ILE A 176 15.97 13.69 -3.81
CA ILE A 176 14.96 14.34 -4.67
C ILE A 176 14.49 15.66 -4.04
N LEU A 177 14.27 15.66 -2.72
CA LEU A 177 13.84 16.86 -1.99
C LEU A 177 14.98 17.88 -1.85
N VAL A 178 16.22 17.40 -1.72
CA VAL A 178 17.41 18.27 -1.70
C VAL A 178 17.56 18.97 -3.04
N GLY A 179 17.48 18.23 -4.16
CA GLY A 179 17.53 18.80 -5.51
C GLY A 179 16.44 19.84 -5.74
N HIS A 180 15.21 19.55 -5.33
CA HIS A 180 14.10 20.51 -5.42
C HIS A 180 14.38 21.79 -4.60
N LYS A 181 14.92 21.69 -3.39
CA LYS A 181 15.26 22.86 -2.56
C LYS A 181 16.45 23.66 -3.12
N LEU A 182 17.39 23.01 -3.80
CA LEU A 182 18.55 23.64 -4.43
C LEU A 182 18.27 24.12 -5.87
N ASP A 183 17.09 23.82 -6.42
CA ASP A 183 16.73 24.05 -7.82
C ASP A 183 17.71 23.38 -8.82
N ILE A 184 18.14 22.15 -8.50
CA ILE A 184 19.00 21.33 -9.35
C ILE A 184 18.21 20.13 -9.90
N MET A 185 18.09 20.08 -11.23
CA MET A 185 17.51 18.95 -11.95
C MET A 185 18.38 17.69 -11.78
N ASP A 186 17.74 16.52 -11.69
CA ASP A 186 18.40 15.20 -11.56
C ASP A 186 19.44 15.10 -10.43
N PHE A 187 19.27 15.91 -9.36
CA PHE A 187 20.22 15.99 -8.26
C PHE A 187 20.49 14.65 -7.58
N CYS A 188 19.50 13.74 -7.50
CA CYS A 188 19.71 12.43 -6.89
C CYS A 188 20.82 11.62 -7.60
N GLU A 189 20.79 11.57 -8.93
CA GLU A 189 21.82 10.87 -9.70
C GLU A 189 23.17 11.59 -9.61
N LEU A 190 23.15 12.93 -9.71
CA LEU A 190 24.34 13.76 -9.56
C LEU A 190 25.01 13.53 -8.19
N ARG A 191 24.23 13.53 -7.11
CA ARG A 191 24.69 13.32 -5.73
C ARG A 191 25.28 11.93 -5.51
N ILE A 192 24.70 10.89 -6.10
CA ILE A 192 25.24 9.52 -6.07
C ILE A 192 26.55 9.43 -6.85
N LYS A 193 26.61 10.04 -8.05
CA LYS A 193 27.83 10.08 -8.86
C LYS A 193 28.95 10.84 -8.17
N ALA A 194 28.65 11.98 -7.55
CA ALA A 194 29.61 12.78 -6.81
C ALA A 194 30.22 11.96 -5.66
N GLU A 195 29.41 11.20 -4.92
CA GLU A 195 29.93 10.32 -3.89
C GLU A 195 30.85 9.24 -4.44
N ASN A 196 30.44 8.56 -5.52
CA ASN A 196 31.29 7.53 -6.14
C ASN A 196 32.63 8.11 -6.62
N LYS A 197 32.62 9.28 -7.27
CA LYS A 197 33.85 9.99 -7.69
C LYS A 197 34.73 10.34 -6.49
N ALA A 198 34.15 10.84 -5.41
CA ALA A 198 34.89 11.14 -4.18
C ALA A 198 35.54 9.86 -3.61
N ARG A 199 34.81 8.73 -3.59
CA ARG A 199 35.30 7.44 -3.09
C ARG A 199 36.42 6.86 -3.96
N GLU A 200 36.34 7.02 -5.28
CA GLU A 200 37.41 6.64 -6.21
C GLU A 200 38.67 7.48 -5.98
N TYR A 201 38.51 8.81 -5.84
CA TYR A 201 39.62 9.70 -5.55
C TYR A 201 40.28 9.39 -4.20
N ALA A 202 39.48 9.15 -3.16
CA ALA A 202 39.96 8.72 -1.85
C ALA A 202 40.76 7.41 -1.95
N LYS A 203 40.30 6.45 -2.76
CA LYS A 203 40.98 5.18 -2.95
C LYS A 203 42.35 5.35 -3.59
N MET A 204 42.47 6.24 -4.57
CA MET A 204 43.73 6.54 -5.25
C MET A 204 44.72 7.30 -4.36
N THR A 205 44.24 8.18 -3.49
CA THR A 205 45.08 9.10 -2.72
C THR A 205 45.36 8.64 -1.28
N ARG A 206 44.39 8.00 -0.63
CA ARG A 206 44.44 7.56 0.78
C ARG A 206 44.45 6.04 0.95
N GLY A 207 44.24 5.27 -0.13
CA GLY A 207 44.18 3.80 -0.09
C GLY A 207 42.90 3.20 0.51
N ASN A 208 41.90 4.04 0.83
CA ASN A 208 40.58 3.63 1.33
C ASN A 208 39.47 4.39 0.60
N SER A 209 38.22 3.95 0.73
CA SER A 209 37.08 4.56 0.03
C SER A 209 36.17 5.38 0.95
N GLU A 210 36.65 5.78 2.13
CA GLU A 210 35.89 6.64 3.03
C GLU A 210 35.98 8.09 2.58
N VAL A 211 34.84 8.78 2.68
CA VAL A 211 34.65 10.16 2.24
C VAL A 211 33.76 10.88 3.23
N THR A 212 33.99 12.18 3.37
CA THR A 212 33.13 13.07 4.15
C THR A 212 32.09 13.73 3.25
N ILE A 213 31.05 14.30 3.85
CA ILE A 213 30.09 15.15 3.15
C ILE A 213 30.77 16.32 2.41
N TYR A 214 31.88 16.84 2.95
CA TYR A 214 32.67 17.91 2.35
C TYR A 214 33.38 17.45 1.07
N ASP A 215 33.95 16.24 1.07
CA ASP A 215 34.58 15.65 -0.12
C ASP A 215 33.56 15.54 -1.26
N ILE A 216 32.33 15.14 -0.91
CA ILE A 216 31.25 14.97 -1.88
C ILE A 216 30.77 16.32 -2.42
N TYR A 217 30.46 17.28 -1.54
CA TYR A 217 29.96 18.58 -1.97
C TYR A 217 31.01 19.44 -2.67
N LYS A 218 32.31 19.16 -2.49
CA LYS A 218 33.36 19.76 -3.32
C LYS A 218 33.19 19.40 -4.79
N ILE A 219 32.80 18.17 -5.09
CA ILE A 219 32.53 17.73 -6.47
C ILE A 219 31.23 18.36 -6.97
N ILE A 220 30.19 18.39 -6.14
CA ILE A 220 28.89 19.00 -6.50
C ILE A 220 29.05 20.50 -6.79
N GLU A 221 29.78 21.24 -5.97
CA GLU A 221 30.05 22.67 -6.17
C GLU A 221 30.75 22.92 -7.51
N ASN A 222 31.76 22.11 -7.84
CA ASN A 222 32.45 22.22 -9.13
C ASN A 222 31.54 21.90 -10.33
N GLU A 223 30.60 20.96 -10.19
CA GLU A 223 29.72 20.54 -11.29
C GLU A 223 28.48 21.44 -11.46
N THR A 224 27.99 22.05 -10.38
CA THR A 224 26.71 22.76 -10.35
C THR A 224 26.83 24.26 -10.10
N GLY A 225 27.96 24.71 -9.55
CA GLY A 225 28.15 26.08 -9.07
C GLY A 225 27.43 26.41 -7.76
N VAL A 226 26.66 25.47 -7.19
CA VAL A 226 26.04 25.69 -5.87
C VAL A 226 27.11 25.66 -4.78
N PRO A 227 27.21 26.71 -3.94
CA PRO A 227 28.18 26.76 -2.88
C PRO A 227 28.07 25.53 -1.95
N MET A 228 29.20 24.91 -1.67
CA MET A 228 29.29 23.71 -0.83
C MET A 228 28.53 23.89 0.50
N SER A 229 28.68 25.04 1.15
CA SER A 229 28.04 25.35 2.43
C SER A 229 26.51 25.33 2.35
N ILE A 230 25.93 25.82 1.25
CA ILE A 230 24.48 25.82 1.01
C ILE A 230 23.99 24.40 0.76
N GLY A 231 24.71 23.66 -0.08
CA GLY A 231 24.38 22.27 -0.40
C GLY A 231 24.37 21.37 0.83
N ILE A 232 25.46 21.36 1.60
CA ILE A 232 25.59 20.57 2.84
C ILE A 232 24.50 20.93 3.84
N LYS A 233 24.28 22.24 4.07
CA LYS A 233 23.23 22.71 4.99
C LYS A 233 21.85 22.22 4.54
N THR A 234 21.58 22.25 3.24
CA THR A 234 20.28 21.84 2.70
C THR A 234 20.06 20.33 2.85
N GLU A 235 21.04 19.49 2.48
CA GLU A 235 20.95 18.04 2.65
C GLU A 235 20.78 17.66 4.11
N PHE A 236 21.60 18.24 5.00
CA PHE A 236 21.53 17.95 6.42
C PHE A 236 20.22 18.44 7.06
N GLN A 237 19.70 19.60 6.65
CA GLN A 237 18.40 20.08 7.11
C GLN A 237 17.27 19.14 6.68
N VAL A 238 17.29 18.62 5.44
CA VAL A 238 16.29 17.66 4.98
C VAL A 238 16.40 16.34 5.76
N GLU A 239 17.61 15.86 6.04
CA GLU A 239 17.84 14.70 6.91
C GLU A 239 17.25 14.93 8.29
N GLN A 240 17.53 16.09 8.90
CA GLN A 240 16.95 16.47 10.17
C GLN A 240 15.42 16.47 10.08
N ASP A 241 14.82 17.13 9.10
CA ASP A 241 13.37 17.30 8.98
C ASP A 241 12.61 15.98 8.87
N LEU A 242 13.23 14.95 8.29
CA LEU A 242 12.57 13.69 7.94
C LEU A 242 12.99 12.50 8.81
N CYS A 243 14.19 12.51 9.39
CA CYS A 243 14.62 11.46 10.30
C CYS A 243 13.84 11.51 11.62
N TYR A 244 13.46 10.34 12.11
CA TYR A 244 12.81 10.18 13.41
C TYR A 244 13.30 8.91 14.12
N ALA A 245 13.12 8.87 15.44
CA ALA A 245 13.50 7.73 16.26
C ALA A 245 12.75 6.47 15.83
N ASN A 246 13.46 5.36 15.73
CA ASN A 246 12.83 4.05 15.67
C ASN A 246 12.17 3.78 17.03
N PRO A 247 10.83 3.70 17.12
CA PRO A 247 10.15 3.62 18.41
C PRO A 247 10.48 2.32 19.17
N TYR A 248 10.78 1.22 18.48
CA TYR A 248 11.23 -0.01 19.12
C TYR A 248 12.62 0.16 19.74
N MET A 249 13.57 0.69 18.96
CA MET A 249 14.95 0.86 19.43
C MET A 249 15.11 2.00 20.43
N GLN A 250 14.28 3.03 20.36
CA GLN A 250 14.21 4.05 21.40
C GLN A 250 13.88 3.42 22.75
N ARG A 251 12.90 2.51 22.79
CA ARG A 251 12.57 1.78 24.02
C ARG A 251 13.72 0.89 24.51
N VAL A 252 14.41 0.19 23.61
CA VAL A 252 15.59 -0.62 23.97
C VAL A 252 16.70 0.26 24.54
N TYR A 253 17.02 1.36 23.84
CA TYR A 253 18.05 2.32 24.22
C TYR A 253 17.79 2.91 25.62
N GLU A 254 16.56 3.36 25.90
CA GLU A 254 16.18 3.89 27.21
C GLU A 254 16.35 2.86 28.33
N LEU A 255 15.95 1.61 28.09
CA LEU A 255 16.10 0.53 29.07
C LEU A 255 17.57 0.22 29.35
N VAL A 256 18.40 0.16 28.31
CA VAL A 256 19.85 -0.04 28.43
C VAL A 256 20.50 1.11 29.20
N LYS A 257 20.14 2.35 28.86
CA LYS A 257 20.62 3.57 29.54
C LYS A 257 20.21 3.61 31.01
N TYR A 258 18.95 3.32 31.32
CA TYR A 258 18.43 3.33 32.69
C TYR A 258 19.14 2.32 33.60
N GLN A 259 19.62 1.21 33.02
CA GLN A 259 20.42 0.20 33.73
C GLN A 259 21.90 0.58 33.88
N GLY A 260 22.28 1.80 33.52
CA GLY A 260 23.65 2.32 33.67
C GLY A 260 24.66 1.68 32.73
N LYS A 261 24.22 1.03 31.66
CA LYS A 261 25.11 0.45 30.66
C LYS A 261 25.77 1.56 29.84
N LYS A 262 27.02 1.34 29.44
CA LYS A 262 27.70 2.23 28.52
C LYS A 262 27.14 2.05 27.12
N ILE A 263 26.80 3.15 26.47
CA ILE A 263 26.26 3.12 25.11
C ILE A 263 27.25 3.80 24.17
N VAL A 264 27.52 3.15 23.04
CA VAL A 264 28.38 3.68 21.99
C VAL A 264 27.64 3.59 20.66
N ILE A 265 27.84 4.55 19.77
CA ILE A 265 27.20 4.54 18.46
C ILE A 265 28.27 4.32 17.41
N CYS A 266 28.03 3.42 16.46
CA CYS A 266 29.01 3.01 15.46
C CYS A 266 28.33 2.79 14.09
N SER A 267 28.67 3.64 13.10
CA SER A 267 28.02 3.59 11.79
C SER A 267 28.97 3.90 10.62
N ASP A 268 28.71 3.27 9.48
CA ASP A 268 29.39 3.60 8.23
C ASP A 268 28.68 4.79 7.59
N MET A 269 29.23 6.00 7.76
CA MET A 269 28.57 7.24 7.36
C MET A 269 29.56 8.31 6.91
N TYR A 270 29.14 9.11 5.91
CA TYR A 270 29.89 10.25 5.38
C TYR A 270 29.68 11.55 6.16
N TYR A 271 28.76 11.57 7.13
CA TYR A 271 28.62 12.70 8.05
C TYR A 271 29.61 12.56 9.20
N PRO A 272 30.40 13.61 9.49
CA PRO A 272 31.28 13.64 10.66
C PRO A 272 30.50 13.49 11.96
N LYS A 273 31.22 13.10 13.02
CA LYS A 273 30.68 12.91 14.37
C LYS A 273 29.78 14.06 14.82
N GLU A 274 30.19 15.32 14.67
CA GLU A 274 29.43 16.46 15.19
C GLU A 274 28.04 16.60 14.53
N MET A 275 27.94 16.29 13.24
CA MET A 275 26.66 16.29 12.52
C MET A 275 25.80 15.12 12.96
N MET A 276 26.39 13.94 13.18
CA MET A 276 25.65 12.78 13.67
C MET A 276 25.13 12.97 15.09
N GLU A 277 25.90 13.59 15.99
CA GLU A 277 25.44 13.95 17.34
C GLU A 277 24.23 14.89 17.29
N GLN A 278 24.25 15.89 16.40
CA GLN A 278 23.09 16.78 16.20
C GLN A 278 21.84 16.02 15.74
N LEU A 279 21.99 15.07 14.82
CA LEU A 279 20.87 14.27 14.30
C LEU A 279 20.32 13.30 15.36
N LEU A 280 21.20 12.65 16.13
CA LEU A 280 20.84 11.76 17.23
C LEU A 280 20.09 12.52 18.33
N ASN A 281 20.58 13.70 18.71
CA ASN A 281 19.94 14.57 19.68
C ASN A 281 18.55 15.01 19.21
N LYS A 282 18.41 15.38 17.93
CA LYS A 282 17.11 15.69 17.33
C LYS A 282 16.13 14.52 17.44
N CYS A 283 16.62 13.29 17.25
CA CYS A 283 15.82 12.07 17.37
C CYS A 283 15.63 11.60 18.83
N GLY A 284 16.09 12.36 19.82
CA GLY A 284 15.87 12.03 21.24
C GLY A 284 16.84 11.00 21.83
N TYR A 285 17.96 10.71 21.15
CA TYR A 285 19.01 9.84 21.69
C TYR A 285 20.07 10.68 22.40
N PHE A 286 20.23 10.46 23.71
CA PHE A 286 21.15 11.20 24.57
C PHE A 286 21.87 10.29 25.56
N GLY A 287 23.05 10.69 26.02
CA GLY A 287 23.76 9.99 27.10
C GLY A 287 24.52 8.74 26.64
N TYR A 288 24.91 8.69 25.37
CA TYR A 288 25.95 7.80 24.88
C TYR A 288 27.33 8.34 25.23
N GLU A 289 28.32 7.45 25.35
CA GLU A 289 29.72 7.76 25.69
C GLU A 289 30.49 8.25 24.46
N ASP A 290 30.16 7.75 23.27
CA ASP A 290 30.87 8.11 22.03
C ASP A 290 30.05 7.83 20.76
N VAL A 291 30.42 8.50 19.67
CA VAL A 291 29.92 8.28 18.31
C VAL A 291 31.14 8.06 17.41
N ILE A 292 31.21 6.89 16.79
CA ILE A 292 32.30 6.46 15.92
C ILE A 292 31.71 6.31 14.51
N VAL A 293 32.15 7.15 13.58
CA VAL A 293 31.69 7.12 12.19
C VAL A 293 32.84 6.88 11.23
N SER A 294 32.58 6.12 10.18
CA SER A 294 33.62 5.62 9.28
C SER A 294 34.46 6.72 8.61
N CYS A 295 33.83 7.86 8.25
CA CYS A 295 34.55 8.96 7.60
C CYS A 295 35.59 9.65 8.50
N ASP A 296 35.40 9.65 9.82
CA ASP A 296 36.34 10.26 10.78
C ASP A 296 37.58 9.37 11.00
N TYR A 297 37.42 8.04 10.85
CA TYR A 297 38.47 7.05 11.11
C TYR A 297 39.04 6.39 9.85
N ASN A 298 38.53 6.72 8.66
CA ASN A 298 38.93 6.16 7.36
C ASN A 298 38.84 4.62 7.28
N CYS A 299 37.94 4.01 8.04
CA CYS A 299 37.69 2.57 8.05
C CYS A 299 36.22 2.27 8.34
N THR A 300 35.75 1.06 8.01
CA THR A 300 34.31 0.70 8.06
C THR A 300 34.05 -0.46 9.00
N LYS A 301 32.79 -0.70 9.34
CA LYS A 301 32.34 -1.97 9.93
C LYS A 301 32.56 -3.11 8.95
N ARG A 302 32.31 -2.88 7.66
CA ARG A 302 32.42 -3.90 6.61
C ARG A 302 33.84 -4.47 6.45
N ASN A 303 34.88 -3.66 6.64
CA ASN A 303 36.28 -4.14 6.63
C ASN A 303 36.80 -4.51 8.03
N GLY A 304 35.99 -4.35 9.08
CA GLY A 304 36.33 -4.66 10.47
C GLY A 304 37.08 -3.56 11.21
N GLY A 305 37.46 -2.45 10.55
CA GLY A 305 38.28 -1.40 11.15
C GLY A 305 37.59 -0.71 12.33
N LEU A 306 36.32 -0.35 12.19
CA LEU A 306 35.56 0.28 13.29
C LEU A 306 35.37 -0.66 14.49
N TYR A 307 35.28 -1.98 14.24
CA TYR A 307 35.24 -2.96 15.32
C TYR A 307 36.59 -3.12 16.03
N GLY A 308 37.71 -2.94 15.32
CA GLY A 308 39.03 -2.85 15.94
C GLY A 308 39.09 -1.72 16.96
N LEU A 309 38.67 -0.51 16.57
CA LEU A 309 38.62 0.66 17.46
C LEU A 309 37.71 0.43 18.68
N LEU A 310 36.54 -0.20 18.47
CA LEU A 310 35.64 -0.54 19.56
C LEU A 310 36.28 -1.53 20.54
N LYS A 311 37.00 -2.55 20.07
CA LYS A 311 37.66 -3.54 20.93
C LYS A 311 38.88 -2.99 21.67
N GLU A 312 39.59 -2.02 21.07
CA GLU A 312 40.69 -1.34 21.77
C GLU A 312 40.19 -0.53 22.96
N LYS A 313 38.96 0.01 22.86
CA LYS A 313 38.38 0.90 23.88
C LYS A 313 37.47 0.18 24.88
N TYR A 314 36.84 -0.92 24.48
CA TYR A 314 35.78 -1.57 25.25
C TYR A 314 35.89 -3.10 25.26
N ASP A 315 35.81 -3.66 26.46
CA ASP A 315 35.61 -5.09 26.70
C ASP A 315 34.13 -5.44 26.87
N ASN A 316 33.79 -6.73 26.76
CA ASN A 316 32.43 -7.28 26.97
C ASN A 316 31.34 -6.48 26.23
N LEU A 317 31.56 -6.28 24.93
CA LEU A 317 30.75 -5.46 24.03
C LEU A 317 29.76 -6.32 23.21
N VAL A 318 28.58 -5.76 22.98
CA VAL A 318 27.61 -6.25 21.98
C VAL A 318 27.25 -5.14 20.99
N HIS A 319 27.13 -5.47 19.71
CA HIS A 319 26.70 -4.54 18.66
C HIS A 319 25.29 -4.88 18.13
N ILE A 320 24.47 -3.87 17.87
CA ILE A 320 23.11 -4.01 17.36
C ILE A 320 22.99 -3.25 16.04
N GLY A 321 22.51 -3.90 15.00
CA GLY A 321 22.30 -3.26 13.70
C GLY A 321 21.39 -4.07 12.77
N ASP A 322 21.09 -3.49 11.61
CA ASP A 322 20.15 -4.03 10.62
C ASP A 322 20.81 -4.73 9.44
N ASN A 323 22.11 -4.55 9.28
CA ASN A 323 22.84 -5.08 8.15
C ASN A 323 23.48 -6.44 8.50
N GLU A 324 23.00 -7.50 7.87
CA GLU A 324 23.52 -8.87 8.08
C GLU A 324 25.02 -9.02 7.79
N ILE A 325 25.58 -8.19 6.90
CA ILE A 325 27.01 -8.26 6.57
C ILE A 325 27.80 -7.41 7.56
N SER A 326 27.58 -6.09 7.60
CA SER A 326 28.41 -5.18 8.39
C SER A 326 28.17 -5.30 9.90
N ASP A 327 26.92 -5.54 10.34
CA ASP A 327 26.58 -5.48 11.77
C ASP A 327 26.63 -6.86 12.44
N ILE A 328 26.39 -7.91 11.66
CA ILE A 328 26.31 -9.29 12.18
C ILE A 328 27.57 -10.07 11.82
N GLN A 329 27.77 -10.39 10.53
CA GLN A 329 28.90 -11.24 10.11
C GLN A 329 30.26 -10.60 10.43
N MET A 330 30.42 -9.29 10.23
CA MET A 330 31.69 -8.63 10.50
C MET A 330 31.95 -8.38 11.99
N ALA A 331 30.91 -8.14 12.80
CA ALA A 331 31.04 -8.10 14.25
C ALA A 331 31.47 -9.46 14.81
N GLU A 332 30.84 -10.55 14.34
CA GLU A 332 31.20 -11.91 14.73
C GLU A 332 32.65 -12.25 14.36
N LYS A 333 33.09 -11.90 13.14
CA LYS A 333 34.49 -12.07 12.71
C LYS A 333 35.48 -11.27 13.56
N ALA A 334 35.08 -10.12 14.08
CA ALA A 334 35.89 -9.33 15.01
C ALA A 334 35.88 -9.91 16.45
N GLY A 335 35.04 -10.92 16.73
CA GLY A 335 34.84 -11.48 18.06
C GLY A 335 33.98 -10.59 18.97
N ILE A 336 33.12 -9.76 18.40
CA ILE A 336 32.13 -8.93 19.11
C ILE A 336 30.79 -9.63 19.06
N ALA A 337 30.10 -9.72 20.19
CA ALA A 337 28.74 -10.25 20.21
C ALA A 337 27.81 -9.34 19.41
N ASN A 338 26.77 -9.90 18.78
CA ASN A 338 25.85 -9.11 17.97
C ASN A 338 24.38 -9.46 18.20
N VAL A 339 23.50 -8.51 17.88
CA VAL A 339 22.04 -8.68 17.86
C VAL A 339 21.50 -8.10 16.56
N TYR A 340 20.79 -8.93 15.81
CA TYR A 340 20.18 -8.52 14.55
C TYR A 340 18.82 -7.87 14.76
N TYR A 341 18.67 -6.65 14.25
CA TYR A 341 17.40 -5.95 14.13
C TYR A 341 17.00 -5.87 12.65
N PRO A 342 16.01 -6.64 12.17
CA PRO A 342 15.75 -6.69 10.74
C PRO A 342 15.31 -5.34 10.14
N ASN A 343 15.92 -4.95 9.02
CA ASN A 343 15.53 -3.77 8.26
C ASN A 343 14.03 -3.79 7.90
N VAL A 344 13.30 -2.74 8.30
CA VAL A 344 11.83 -2.64 8.14
C VAL A 344 11.41 -2.66 6.68
N ASN A 345 12.17 -2.01 5.80
CA ASN A 345 11.91 -1.97 4.36
C ASN A 345 12.15 -3.32 3.70
N LYS A 346 13.20 -4.04 4.09
CA LYS A 346 13.45 -5.42 3.64
C LYS A 346 12.31 -6.37 4.00
N LYS A 347 11.72 -6.21 5.20
CA LYS A 347 10.55 -7.01 5.63
C LYS A 347 9.30 -6.69 4.81
N GLY A 348 8.96 -5.41 4.66
CA GLY A 348 7.66 -5.00 4.13
C GLY A 348 7.56 -4.83 2.61
N ASN A 349 8.65 -4.53 1.91
CA ASN A 349 8.62 -4.21 0.46
C ASN A 349 7.98 -5.28 -0.42
N LYS A 350 7.99 -6.55 0.01
CA LYS A 350 7.34 -7.65 -0.70
C LYS A 350 5.81 -7.53 -0.78
N TYR A 351 5.18 -6.80 0.15
CA TYR A 351 3.73 -6.60 0.24
C TYR A 351 3.25 -5.29 -0.40
N ARG A 352 4.14 -4.31 -0.57
CA ARG A 352 3.77 -2.95 -0.98
C ARG A 352 3.37 -2.88 -2.45
N ALA A 353 2.46 -1.96 -2.80
CA ALA A 353 2.10 -1.68 -4.19
C ALA A 353 3.32 -1.29 -5.07
N GLU A 354 3.20 -1.59 -6.36
CA GLU A 354 4.12 -1.14 -7.42
C GLU A 354 3.41 -0.15 -8.34
N ASN A 355 4.16 0.49 -9.24
CA ASN A 355 3.63 1.42 -10.26
C ASN A 355 3.00 2.72 -9.71
N MET A 356 3.40 3.15 -8.51
CA MET A 356 3.21 4.53 -8.07
C MET A 356 4.29 5.44 -8.66
N SER A 357 4.06 6.75 -8.71
CA SER A 357 5.12 7.71 -9.02
C SER A 357 6.29 7.52 -8.05
N TYR A 358 7.52 7.72 -8.52
CA TYR A 358 8.72 7.25 -7.84
C TYR A 358 8.83 7.71 -6.37
N LEU A 359 8.76 9.04 -6.14
CA LEU A 359 8.88 9.62 -4.80
C LEU A 359 7.71 9.19 -3.90
N VAL A 360 6.47 9.25 -4.41
CA VAL A 360 5.28 8.88 -3.64
C VAL A 360 5.32 7.39 -3.27
N GLY A 361 5.70 6.53 -4.22
CA GLY A 361 5.84 5.10 -4.01
C GLY A 361 6.94 4.77 -2.99
N SER A 362 8.06 5.48 -3.02
CA SER A 362 9.10 5.34 -2.00
C SER A 362 8.62 5.80 -0.63
N ALA A 363 7.97 6.96 -0.56
CA ALA A 363 7.47 7.52 0.69
C ALA A 363 6.43 6.60 1.33
N TYR A 364 5.44 6.18 0.53
CA TYR A 364 4.44 5.19 0.90
C TYR A 364 5.06 3.93 1.51
N LYS A 365 6.02 3.33 0.79
CA LYS A 365 6.72 2.11 1.25
C LYS A 365 7.44 2.35 2.57
N GLY A 366 8.24 3.42 2.65
CA GLY A 366 9.00 3.76 3.85
C GLY A 366 8.11 3.94 5.09
N ILE A 367 7.08 4.78 4.98
CA ILE A 367 6.14 5.07 6.07
C ILE A 367 5.41 3.80 6.52
N VAL A 368 4.84 3.04 5.58
CA VAL A 368 4.07 1.84 5.91
C VAL A 368 4.97 0.75 6.50
N ASN A 369 6.12 0.49 5.88
CA ASN A 369 7.04 -0.53 6.36
C ASN A 369 7.58 -0.18 7.76
N ALA A 370 7.95 1.08 7.98
CA ALA A 370 8.41 1.55 9.29
C ALA A 370 7.32 1.43 10.35
N HIS A 371 6.05 1.70 10.03
CA HIS A 371 4.94 1.58 10.98
C HIS A 371 4.62 0.11 11.34
N LEU A 372 4.54 -0.76 10.33
CA LEU A 372 4.09 -2.15 10.49
C LEU A 372 5.20 -3.10 10.94
N HIS A 373 6.46 -2.81 10.64
CA HIS A 373 7.56 -3.76 10.82
C HIS A 373 8.65 -3.32 11.79
N ASN A 374 8.47 -2.19 12.50
CA ASN A 374 9.43 -1.77 13.55
C ASN A 374 9.44 -2.69 14.79
N GLY A 375 8.43 -3.55 14.97
CA GLY A 375 8.35 -4.50 16.08
C GLY A 375 7.72 -3.97 17.37
N THR A 376 7.15 -2.76 17.39
CA THR A 376 6.47 -2.20 18.57
C THR A 376 5.09 -2.79 18.83
N LYS A 377 4.32 -3.05 17.77
CA LYS A 377 2.94 -3.50 17.84
C LYS A 377 2.62 -4.49 16.74
N GLU A 378 1.75 -5.41 17.06
CA GLU A 378 1.02 -6.24 16.09
C GLU A 378 -0.35 -5.60 15.87
N TYR A 379 -0.80 -5.59 14.62
CA TYR A 379 -2.05 -4.96 14.21
C TYR A 379 -3.05 -6.01 13.71
N THR A 380 -4.33 -5.64 13.62
CA THR A 380 -5.33 -6.48 12.98
C THR A 380 -5.26 -6.31 11.46
N PRO A 381 -5.67 -7.31 10.65
CA PRO A 381 -5.74 -7.16 9.20
C PRO A 381 -6.59 -5.94 8.76
N TYR A 382 -7.66 -5.63 9.50
CA TYR A 382 -8.50 -4.47 9.23
C TYR A 382 -7.77 -3.14 9.47
N TYR A 383 -6.98 -3.03 10.55
CA TYR A 383 -6.16 -1.85 10.79
C TYR A 383 -5.14 -1.67 9.68
N GLU A 384 -4.45 -2.74 9.28
CA GLU A 384 -3.42 -2.66 8.24
C GLU A 384 -4.01 -2.30 6.88
N MET A 385 -5.18 -2.85 6.51
CA MET A 385 -5.89 -2.44 5.30
C MET A 385 -6.21 -0.93 5.34
N GLY A 386 -6.66 -0.45 6.50
CA GLY A 386 -6.89 0.96 6.77
C GLY A 386 -5.62 1.80 6.58
N PHE A 387 -4.56 1.51 7.31
CA PHE A 387 -3.32 2.29 7.28
C PHE A 387 -2.61 2.25 5.92
N THR A 388 -2.65 1.10 5.25
CA THR A 388 -1.86 0.82 4.05
C THR A 388 -2.51 1.30 2.77
N TYR A 389 -3.85 1.29 2.69
CA TYR A 389 -4.56 1.57 1.44
C TYR A 389 -5.64 2.62 1.63
N ALA A 390 -6.63 2.33 2.48
CA ALA A 390 -7.82 3.16 2.59
C ALA A 390 -7.50 4.54 3.17
N GLY A 391 -6.65 4.60 4.19
CA GLY A 391 -6.27 5.83 4.90
C GLY A 391 -5.56 6.82 4.00
N LEU A 392 -4.59 6.37 3.19
CA LEU A 392 -3.89 7.22 2.22
C LEU A 392 -4.86 7.83 1.21
N TYR A 393 -5.76 7.01 0.69
CA TYR A 393 -6.78 7.44 -0.25
C TYR A 393 -7.77 8.42 0.38
N VAL A 394 -8.38 8.07 1.52
CA VAL A 394 -9.38 8.91 2.20
C VAL A 394 -8.76 10.22 2.65
N PHE A 395 -7.55 10.20 3.20
CA PHE A 395 -6.83 11.41 3.60
C PHE A 395 -6.56 12.31 2.40
N GLY A 396 -5.97 11.77 1.32
CA GLY A 396 -5.71 12.53 0.10
C GLY A 396 -6.98 13.10 -0.54
N PHE A 397 -8.08 12.35 -0.53
CA PHE A 397 -9.37 12.83 -1.02
C PHE A 397 -9.93 13.97 -0.15
N CYS A 398 -9.84 13.87 1.18
CA CYS A 398 -10.25 14.96 2.08
C CYS A 398 -9.40 16.22 1.86
N GLN A 399 -8.08 16.07 1.67
CA GLN A 399 -7.20 17.20 1.32
C GLN A 399 -7.60 17.84 -0.01
N TRP A 400 -7.92 17.02 -1.01
CA TRP A 400 -8.38 17.49 -2.32
C TRP A 400 -9.72 18.23 -2.23
N ILE A 401 -10.69 17.72 -1.45
CA ILE A 401 -11.94 18.42 -1.16
C ILE A 401 -11.63 19.77 -0.52
N HIS A 402 -10.89 19.80 0.59
CA HIS A 402 -10.58 21.04 1.32
C HIS A 402 -9.93 22.08 0.41
N LYS A 403 -8.96 21.68 -0.41
CA LYS A 403 -8.32 22.55 -1.40
C LYS A 403 -9.34 23.21 -2.33
N ILE A 404 -10.25 22.44 -2.92
CA ILE A 404 -11.29 22.97 -3.82
C ILE A 404 -12.22 23.94 -3.07
N LEU A 405 -12.64 23.59 -1.86
CA LEU A 405 -13.51 24.45 -1.05
C LEU A 405 -12.84 25.79 -0.73
N MET A 406 -11.55 25.77 -0.39
CA MET A 406 -10.78 26.98 -0.11
C MET A 406 -10.57 27.85 -1.35
N GLU A 407 -10.24 27.24 -2.48
CA GLU A 407 -10.06 27.95 -3.76
C GLU A 407 -11.37 28.61 -4.25
N GLN A 408 -12.52 27.99 -3.97
CA GLN A 408 -13.84 28.47 -4.41
C GLN A 408 -14.60 29.25 -3.32
N GLY A 409 -14.06 29.35 -2.10
CA GLY A 409 -14.71 30.05 -0.98
C GLY A 409 -15.96 29.35 -0.42
N ILE A 410 -16.14 28.06 -0.70
CA ILE A 410 -17.28 27.26 -0.23
C ILE A 410 -17.07 26.92 1.25
N LYS A 411 -18.06 27.22 2.10
CA LYS A 411 -17.94 27.06 3.58
C LYS A 411 -18.67 25.86 4.15
N LYS A 412 -19.35 25.08 3.31
CA LYS A 412 -20.11 23.92 3.73
C LYS A 412 -20.02 22.76 2.75
N VAL A 413 -19.83 21.57 3.28
CA VAL A 413 -19.80 20.32 2.53
C VAL A 413 -20.81 19.32 3.07
N LEU A 414 -21.53 18.69 2.14
CA LEU A 414 -22.56 17.71 2.38
C LEU A 414 -22.03 16.33 2.00
N PHE A 415 -21.79 15.46 2.99
CA PHE A 415 -21.34 14.09 2.74
C PHE A 415 -22.55 13.17 2.63
N LEU A 416 -22.72 12.53 1.46
CA LEU A 416 -23.86 11.63 1.26
C LEU A 416 -23.67 10.33 2.05
N ALA A 417 -24.77 9.88 2.66
CA ALA A 417 -24.77 8.74 3.56
C ALA A 417 -24.30 7.44 2.91
N ARG A 418 -24.10 6.42 3.76
CA ARG A 418 -23.35 5.17 3.51
C ARG A 418 -21.86 5.41 3.62
N GLU A 419 -21.14 5.44 2.51
CA GLU A 419 -19.69 5.55 2.49
C GLU A 419 -19.23 6.93 3.00
N GLY A 420 -20.00 8.01 2.81
CA GLY A 420 -19.64 9.36 3.25
C GLY A 420 -19.43 9.55 4.76
N ASP A 421 -19.89 8.62 5.61
CA ASP A 421 -19.72 8.69 7.07
C ASP A 421 -18.23 8.69 7.45
N ILE A 422 -17.43 7.84 6.81
CA ILE A 422 -15.99 7.76 7.10
C ILE A 422 -15.25 8.99 6.60
N TYR A 423 -15.66 9.55 5.45
CA TYR A 423 -15.02 10.72 4.86
C TYR A 423 -15.30 11.97 5.68
N GLN A 424 -16.54 12.14 6.15
CA GLN A 424 -16.87 13.25 7.04
C GLN A 424 -16.03 13.19 8.32
N LYS A 425 -15.97 12.01 8.98
CA LYS A 425 -15.16 11.84 10.19
C LYS A 425 -13.69 12.16 9.96
N VAL A 426 -13.10 11.71 8.85
CA VAL A 426 -11.70 12.03 8.52
C VAL A 426 -11.54 13.51 8.20
N PHE A 427 -12.48 14.10 7.48
CA PHE A 427 -12.46 15.52 7.14
C PHE A 427 -12.52 16.40 8.40
N ASP A 428 -13.45 16.13 9.32
CA ASP A 428 -13.60 16.82 10.61
C ASP A 428 -12.38 16.65 11.53
N LEU A 429 -11.65 15.53 11.40
CA LEU A 429 -10.39 15.32 12.13
C LEU A 429 -9.23 16.16 11.56
N CYS A 430 -9.29 16.52 10.27
CA CYS A 430 -8.23 17.24 9.57
C CYS A 430 -8.48 18.75 9.51
N TYR A 431 -9.75 19.17 9.52
CA TYR A 431 -10.18 20.53 9.20
C TYR A 431 -11.32 20.96 10.12
N ASP A 432 -11.20 22.15 10.70
CA ASP A 432 -12.20 22.77 11.57
C ASP A 432 -12.78 24.08 10.98
N ASP A 433 -12.31 24.49 9.79
CA ASP A 433 -12.61 25.75 9.12
C ASP A 433 -13.78 25.67 8.12
N ILE A 434 -14.30 24.46 7.88
CA ILE A 434 -15.41 24.17 6.96
C ILE A 434 -16.50 23.41 7.71
N LYS A 435 -17.76 23.86 7.55
CA LYS A 435 -18.91 23.16 8.12
C LYS A 435 -19.19 21.86 7.36
N THR A 436 -19.37 20.75 8.06
CA THR A 436 -19.78 19.48 7.46
C THR A 436 -21.21 19.10 7.87
N GLU A 437 -21.92 18.38 7.00
CA GLU A 437 -23.23 17.79 7.30
C GLU A 437 -23.31 16.38 6.73
N TYR A 438 -23.83 15.44 7.53
CA TYR A 438 -24.13 14.07 7.08
C TYR A 438 -25.51 14.03 6.45
N VAL A 439 -25.60 13.70 5.16
CA VAL A 439 -26.87 13.71 4.43
C VAL A 439 -27.36 12.29 4.21
N LEU A 440 -28.39 11.88 4.98
CA LEU A 440 -29.17 10.67 4.68
C LEU A 440 -29.65 10.71 3.23
N TRP A 441 -29.15 9.76 2.43
CA TRP A 441 -29.36 9.70 1.00
C TRP A 441 -29.62 8.24 0.57
N SER A 442 -30.75 8.01 -0.12
CA SER A 442 -31.16 6.67 -0.55
C SER A 442 -31.67 6.68 -1.98
N ARG A 443 -31.27 5.69 -2.78
CA ARG A 443 -31.60 5.60 -4.20
C ARG A 443 -33.11 5.58 -4.48
N VAL A 444 -33.91 4.99 -3.60
CA VAL A 444 -35.37 4.86 -3.81
C VAL A 444 -36.09 6.22 -3.69
N PRO A 445 -36.04 6.95 -2.56
CA PRO A 445 -36.61 8.30 -2.47
C PRO A 445 -36.13 9.22 -3.58
N VAL A 446 -34.85 9.09 -3.93
CA VAL A 446 -34.19 9.87 -4.95
C VAL A 446 -34.77 9.58 -6.34
N ALA A 447 -34.93 8.31 -6.74
CA ALA A 447 -35.55 7.95 -8.02
C ALA A 447 -36.99 8.49 -8.16
N LYS A 448 -37.74 8.57 -7.07
CA LYS A 448 -39.12 9.12 -7.04
C LYS A 448 -39.18 10.61 -7.36
N THR A 449 -38.14 11.37 -7.00
CA THR A 449 -38.12 12.83 -7.22
C THR A 449 -37.91 13.26 -8.68
N ILE A 450 -37.49 12.34 -9.55
CA ILE A 450 -37.11 12.66 -10.95
C ILE A 450 -38.00 11.98 -11.99
N VAL A 451 -39.10 11.36 -11.58
CA VAL A 451 -40.00 10.61 -12.48
C VAL A 451 -40.61 11.47 -13.59
N GLU A 452 -40.78 12.78 -13.35
CA GLU A 452 -41.27 13.74 -14.34
C GLU A 452 -40.19 14.18 -15.33
N LYS A 453 -38.92 14.17 -14.91
CA LYS A 453 -37.79 14.55 -15.74
C LYS A 453 -37.39 13.43 -16.69
N ASN A 454 -37.19 12.24 -16.14
CA ASN A 454 -36.66 11.11 -16.89
C ASN A 454 -37.10 9.78 -16.26
N ARG A 455 -37.81 8.96 -17.05
CA ARG A 455 -38.29 7.65 -16.64
C ARG A 455 -37.17 6.62 -16.49
N HIS A 456 -36.10 6.76 -17.25
CA HIS A 456 -35.06 5.74 -17.39
C HIS A 456 -34.36 5.40 -16.06
N PRO A 457 -33.89 6.34 -15.23
CA PRO A 457 -33.28 6.02 -13.93
C PRO A 457 -34.22 5.25 -13.00
N PHE A 458 -35.52 5.58 -13.01
CA PHE A 458 -36.52 4.89 -12.20
C PHE A 458 -36.70 3.44 -12.67
N LEU A 459 -36.95 3.23 -13.97
CA LEU A 459 -37.12 1.89 -14.54
C LEU A 459 -35.85 1.04 -14.39
N LEU A 460 -34.68 1.63 -14.65
CA LEU A 460 -33.40 0.95 -14.51
C LEU A 460 -33.19 0.47 -13.06
N GLN A 461 -33.29 1.37 -12.08
CA GLN A 461 -32.95 1.05 -10.69
C GLN A 461 -34.01 0.23 -9.96
N LEU A 462 -35.29 0.47 -10.24
CA LEU A 462 -36.40 -0.11 -9.48
C LEU A 462 -37.03 -1.31 -10.18
N VAL A 463 -36.82 -1.47 -11.49
CA VAL A 463 -37.31 -2.62 -12.27
C VAL A 463 -36.14 -3.47 -12.75
N HIS A 464 -35.34 -2.99 -13.70
CA HIS A 464 -34.29 -3.80 -14.36
C HIS A 464 -33.29 -4.42 -13.38
N HIS A 465 -32.71 -3.62 -12.47
CA HIS A 465 -31.75 -4.12 -11.49
C HIS A 465 -32.38 -5.12 -10.50
N LYS A 466 -33.68 -4.99 -10.20
CA LYS A 466 -34.40 -5.92 -9.30
C LYS A 466 -34.82 -7.20 -10.02
N ALA A 467 -35.23 -7.11 -11.29
CA ALA A 467 -35.49 -8.25 -12.15
C ALA A 467 -34.24 -9.13 -12.29
N ASN A 468 -33.05 -8.51 -12.34
CA ASN A 468 -31.76 -9.19 -12.48
C ASN A 468 -31.05 -9.49 -11.15
N ALA A 469 -31.65 -9.17 -9.99
CA ALA A 469 -31.08 -9.47 -8.69
C ALA A 469 -31.10 -10.98 -8.38
N ILE A 470 -30.16 -11.45 -7.54
CA ILE A 470 -30.12 -12.85 -7.07
C ILE A 470 -31.39 -13.18 -6.27
N TYR A 471 -31.76 -12.29 -5.34
CA TYR A 471 -32.98 -12.42 -4.56
C TYR A 471 -34.12 -11.68 -5.25
N LYS A 472 -35.06 -12.45 -5.79
CA LYS A 472 -36.24 -11.90 -6.48
C LYS A 472 -37.22 -11.30 -5.47
N SER A 473 -37.87 -10.22 -5.88
CA SER A 473 -38.94 -9.59 -5.10
C SER A 473 -40.29 -9.95 -5.71
N LYS A 474 -41.28 -10.27 -4.88
CA LYS A 474 -42.69 -10.31 -5.33
C LYS A 474 -43.09 -8.95 -5.88
N ILE A 475 -43.87 -8.93 -6.95
CA ILE A 475 -44.27 -7.69 -7.65
C ILE A 475 -45.13 -6.82 -6.73
N THR A 476 -46.07 -7.42 -6.00
CA THR A 476 -46.88 -6.77 -4.95
C THR A 476 -46.01 -6.05 -3.92
N THR A 477 -45.12 -6.80 -3.25
CA THR A 477 -44.20 -6.24 -2.25
C THR A 477 -43.30 -5.16 -2.83
N LEU A 478 -42.90 -5.28 -4.10
CA LEU A 478 -42.10 -4.25 -4.77
C LEU A 478 -42.89 -2.96 -4.94
N PHE A 479 -44.09 -3.03 -5.52
CA PHE A 479 -44.94 -1.87 -5.82
C PHE A 479 -45.33 -1.14 -4.54
N GLU A 480 -45.69 -1.86 -3.48
CA GLU A 480 -45.96 -1.29 -2.16
C GLU A 480 -44.73 -0.57 -1.60
N ARG A 481 -43.57 -1.21 -1.60
CA ARG A 481 -42.33 -0.64 -1.04
C ARG A 481 -41.85 0.60 -1.77
N ILE A 482 -42.04 0.66 -3.08
CA ILE A 482 -41.69 1.86 -3.85
C ILE A 482 -42.83 2.87 -3.88
N GLY A 483 -44.00 2.58 -3.33
CA GLY A 483 -45.09 3.56 -3.17
C GLY A 483 -46.00 3.70 -4.40
N ILE A 484 -46.10 2.69 -5.25
CA ILE A 484 -47.02 2.64 -6.41
C ILE A 484 -48.05 1.51 -6.26
N GLY A 485 -48.45 1.21 -5.03
CA GLY A 485 -49.42 0.15 -4.74
C GLY A 485 -50.75 0.30 -5.49
N LEU A 486 -51.12 1.53 -5.88
CA LEU A 486 -52.29 1.79 -6.71
C LEU A 486 -52.27 1.04 -8.05
N LEU A 487 -51.07 0.84 -8.63
CA LEU A 487 -50.93 0.16 -9.92
C LEU A 487 -51.18 -1.35 -9.84
N LEU A 488 -51.32 -1.92 -8.64
CA LEU A 488 -51.65 -3.34 -8.48
C LEU A 488 -52.99 -3.70 -9.12
N GLN A 489 -53.93 -2.75 -9.17
CA GLN A 489 -55.25 -2.95 -9.79
C GLN A 489 -55.17 -3.28 -11.29
N TYR A 490 -54.08 -2.90 -11.96
CA TYR A 490 -53.89 -3.13 -13.40
C TYR A 490 -53.19 -4.46 -13.71
N LEU A 491 -52.60 -5.16 -12.73
CA LEU A 491 -51.89 -6.42 -12.97
C LEU A 491 -52.69 -7.46 -13.79
N PRO A 492 -54.01 -7.67 -13.54
CA PRO A 492 -54.80 -8.61 -14.32
C PRO A 492 -54.87 -8.29 -15.82
N GLU A 493 -54.90 -7.00 -16.19
CA GLU A 493 -54.95 -6.54 -17.59
C GLU A 493 -53.67 -6.91 -18.36
N TYR A 494 -52.55 -6.99 -17.65
CA TYR A 494 -51.25 -7.34 -18.20
C TYR A 494 -50.90 -8.82 -18.05
N ARG A 495 -51.86 -9.64 -17.56
CA ARG A 495 -51.70 -11.08 -17.30
C ARG A 495 -50.57 -11.39 -16.31
N ILE A 496 -50.39 -10.52 -15.31
CA ILE A 496 -49.46 -10.72 -14.20
C ILE A 496 -50.25 -11.14 -12.97
N ASN A 497 -49.83 -12.21 -12.29
CA ASN A 497 -50.38 -12.60 -10.99
C ASN A 497 -49.68 -11.85 -9.84
N GLU A 498 -50.44 -11.45 -8.83
CA GLU A 498 -49.96 -10.74 -7.62
C GLU A 498 -48.87 -11.50 -6.82
N GLU A 499 -48.86 -12.83 -6.91
CA GLU A 499 -47.87 -13.70 -6.27
C GLU A 499 -46.60 -13.90 -7.12
N GLU A 500 -46.56 -13.38 -8.35
CA GLU A 500 -45.38 -13.48 -9.21
C GLU A 500 -44.20 -12.66 -8.69
N TYR A 501 -43.02 -13.21 -8.94
CA TYR A 501 -41.75 -12.54 -8.70
C TYR A 501 -41.35 -11.74 -9.93
N LEU A 502 -40.73 -10.58 -9.73
CA LEU A 502 -40.12 -9.82 -10.81
C LEU A 502 -38.87 -10.58 -11.30
N THR A 503 -38.85 -10.94 -12.58
CA THR A 503 -37.78 -11.67 -13.26
C THR A 503 -37.46 -11.03 -14.61
N PRO A 504 -36.36 -11.41 -15.28
CA PRO A 504 -36.06 -10.89 -16.62
C PRO A 504 -37.15 -11.21 -17.65
N ASP A 505 -37.92 -12.29 -17.44
CA ASP A 505 -38.96 -12.73 -18.37
C ASP A 505 -40.20 -11.83 -18.37
N ASN A 506 -40.57 -11.29 -17.19
CA ASN A 506 -41.73 -10.40 -17.05
C ASN A 506 -41.35 -8.91 -16.95
N GLU A 507 -40.05 -8.57 -16.90
CA GLU A 507 -39.53 -7.20 -16.81
C GLU A 507 -40.19 -6.25 -17.82
N LYS A 508 -40.22 -6.64 -19.10
CA LYS A 508 -40.76 -5.80 -20.19
C LYS A 508 -42.26 -5.54 -20.07
N VAL A 509 -43.01 -6.49 -19.52
CA VAL A 509 -44.45 -6.34 -19.29
C VAL A 509 -44.69 -5.36 -18.15
N ILE A 510 -43.90 -5.46 -17.08
CA ILE A 510 -43.95 -4.53 -15.95
C ILE A 510 -43.51 -3.11 -16.34
N GLU A 511 -42.46 -2.97 -17.14
CA GLU A 511 -42.05 -1.67 -17.69
C GLU A 511 -43.18 -1.05 -18.52
N ARG A 512 -43.84 -1.84 -19.38
CA ARG A 512 -44.98 -1.37 -20.19
C ARG A 512 -46.12 -0.86 -19.30
N LEU A 513 -46.53 -1.65 -18.30
CA LEU A 513 -47.56 -1.25 -17.33
C LEU A 513 -47.21 0.10 -16.68
N MET A 514 -45.98 0.24 -16.18
CA MET A 514 -45.56 1.49 -15.55
C MET A 514 -45.57 2.67 -16.52
N ILE A 515 -45.14 2.45 -17.77
CA ILE A 515 -45.09 3.49 -18.80
C ILE A 515 -46.48 3.98 -19.23
N GLU A 516 -47.45 3.06 -19.36
CA GLU A 516 -48.84 3.38 -19.72
C GLU A 516 -49.57 4.11 -18.58
N HIS A 517 -49.25 3.80 -17.32
CA HIS A 517 -49.80 4.44 -16.13
C HIS A 517 -48.84 5.47 -15.48
N TRP A 518 -47.97 6.09 -16.28
CA TRP A 518 -46.88 6.92 -15.73
C TRP A 518 -47.37 8.17 -14.99
N ASP A 519 -48.47 8.76 -15.45
CA ASP A 519 -49.05 9.95 -14.82
C ASP A 519 -49.55 9.63 -13.39
N GLU A 520 -50.12 8.44 -13.19
CA GLU A 520 -50.50 7.94 -11.86
C GLU A 520 -49.26 7.70 -10.97
N ILE A 521 -48.17 7.17 -11.54
CA ILE A 521 -46.88 7.04 -10.83
C ILE A 521 -46.37 8.41 -10.37
N CYS A 522 -46.44 9.43 -11.23
CA CYS A 522 -46.01 10.78 -10.87
C CYS A 522 -46.84 11.33 -9.69
N GLN A 523 -48.16 11.14 -9.73
CA GLN A 523 -49.06 11.55 -8.65
C GLN A 523 -48.77 10.83 -7.32
N CYS A 524 -48.38 9.56 -7.35
CA CYS A 524 -48.02 8.80 -6.15
C CYS A 524 -46.86 9.44 -5.37
N TYR A 525 -46.01 10.24 -6.01
CA TYR A 525 -44.77 10.75 -5.42
C TYR A 525 -44.81 12.24 -5.05
N GLU A 526 -45.95 12.92 -5.16
CA GLU A 526 -46.07 14.34 -4.83
C GLU A 526 -45.70 14.62 -3.35
N ASN A 527 -46.18 13.78 -2.43
CA ASN A 527 -45.87 13.87 -1.01
C ASN A 527 -44.39 13.54 -0.71
N ASP A 528 -43.84 12.55 -1.39
CA ASP A 528 -42.43 12.16 -1.25
C ASP A 528 -41.51 13.30 -1.72
N LYS A 529 -41.83 13.95 -2.86
CA LYS A 529 -41.10 15.12 -3.36
C LYS A 529 -41.10 16.27 -2.36
N ASN A 530 -42.26 16.59 -1.78
CA ASN A 530 -42.37 17.66 -0.78
C ASN A 530 -41.55 17.33 0.49
N SER A 531 -41.56 16.07 0.92
CA SER A 531 -40.76 15.63 2.07
C SER A 531 -39.25 15.73 1.79
N VAL A 532 -38.81 15.33 0.60
CA VAL A 532 -37.40 15.47 0.17
C VAL A 532 -37.00 16.94 0.04
N LYS A 533 -37.90 17.80 -0.46
CA LYS A 533 -37.67 19.25 -0.57
C LYS A 533 -37.39 19.88 0.79
N GLU A 534 -38.25 19.63 1.78
CA GLU A 534 -38.06 20.19 3.13
C GLU A 534 -36.82 19.63 3.83
N TYR A 535 -36.51 18.35 3.61
CA TYR A 535 -35.28 17.75 4.10
C TYR A 535 -34.02 18.41 3.50
N ILE A 536 -33.93 18.53 2.18
CA ILE A 536 -32.79 19.18 1.51
C ILE A 536 -32.68 20.65 1.93
N LYS A 537 -33.81 21.36 2.05
CA LYS A 537 -33.83 22.75 2.52
C LYS A 537 -33.25 22.87 3.94
N THR A 538 -33.57 21.93 4.82
CA THR A 538 -33.03 21.89 6.19
C THR A 538 -31.52 21.65 6.18
N VAL A 539 -31.07 20.69 5.37
CA VAL A 539 -29.64 20.36 5.23
C VAL A 539 -28.85 21.55 4.67
N ILE A 540 -29.35 22.23 3.65
CA ILE A 540 -28.69 23.40 3.03
C ILE A 540 -28.76 24.61 3.95
N GLY A 541 -29.88 24.87 4.61
CA GLY A 541 -30.06 26.05 5.44
C GLY A 541 -30.06 27.34 4.61
N ASN A 542 -29.29 28.33 5.05
CA ASN A 542 -29.19 29.65 4.40
C ASN A 542 -27.94 29.80 3.52
N ASP A 543 -27.17 28.71 3.33
CA ASP A 543 -25.95 28.72 2.55
C ASP A 543 -26.25 28.98 1.07
N LYS A 544 -25.54 29.94 0.47
CA LYS A 544 -25.68 30.30 -0.96
C LYS A 544 -24.89 29.38 -1.87
N GLU A 545 -23.95 28.63 -1.31
CA GLU A 545 -23.13 27.68 -2.02
C GLU A 545 -22.73 26.53 -1.09
N VAL A 546 -22.90 25.31 -1.57
CA VAL A 546 -22.52 24.09 -0.85
C VAL A 546 -21.79 23.14 -1.79
N ALA A 547 -20.86 22.37 -1.25
CA ALA A 547 -20.32 21.22 -1.93
C ALA A 547 -21.06 19.95 -1.52
N VAL A 548 -21.19 19.00 -2.44
CA VAL A 548 -21.77 17.68 -2.19
C VAL A 548 -20.75 16.63 -2.59
N VAL A 549 -20.50 15.69 -1.70
CA VAL A 549 -19.50 14.64 -1.86
C VAL A 549 -20.17 13.27 -1.94
N ASP A 550 -19.86 12.51 -3.00
CA ASP A 550 -20.20 11.09 -3.14
C ASP A 550 -18.95 10.26 -3.46
N VAL A 551 -19.00 8.99 -3.05
CA VAL A 551 -17.93 7.99 -3.20
C VAL A 551 -18.29 7.00 -4.32
N GLY A 552 -19.50 7.09 -4.87
CA GLY A 552 -19.97 6.28 -6.00
C GLY A 552 -19.23 6.57 -7.32
N TRP A 553 -19.40 5.67 -8.29
CA TRP A 553 -18.65 5.67 -9.56
C TRP A 553 -19.35 6.38 -10.72
N SER A 554 -20.59 6.86 -10.53
CA SER A 554 -21.44 7.34 -11.62
C SER A 554 -21.85 8.81 -11.52
N GLY A 555 -21.49 9.50 -10.43
CA GLY A 555 -21.86 10.90 -10.21
C GLY A 555 -23.37 11.18 -10.08
N ASN A 556 -24.24 10.18 -10.22
CA ASN A 556 -25.69 10.37 -10.26
C ASN A 556 -26.23 11.05 -8.99
N ASN A 557 -25.73 10.68 -7.82
CA ASN A 557 -26.26 11.22 -6.56
C ASN A 557 -25.94 12.71 -6.41
N VAL A 558 -24.70 13.11 -6.65
CA VAL A 558 -24.26 14.52 -6.56
C VAL A 558 -24.98 15.38 -7.60
N LEU A 559 -25.08 14.89 -8.85
CA LEU A 559 -25.78 15.59 -9.93
C LEU A 559 -27.28 15.71 -9.67
N GLN A 560 -27.87 14.73 -8.99
CA GLN A 560 -29.27 14.78 -8.66
C GLN A 560 -29.57 15.79 -7.56
N ILE A 561 -28.72 15.92 -6.54
CA ILE A 561 -28.86 17.02 -5.57
C ILE A 561 -28.74 18.36 -6.27
N LYS A 562 -27.73 18.53 -7.14
CA LYS A 562 -27.58 19.75 -7.94
C LYS A 562 -28.84 20.06 -8.74
N TYR A 563 -29.42 19.08 -9.44
CA TYR A 563 -30.67 19.25 -10.17
C TYR A 563 -31.84 19.65 -9.26
N LEU A 564 -32.02 18.93 -8.14
CA LEU A 564 -33.12 19.19 -7.21
C LEU A 564 -33.04 20.59 -6.60
N VAL A 565 -31.83 21.02 -6.22
CA VAL A 565 -31.59 22.34 -5.61
C VAL A 565 -31.73 23.45 -6.64
N GLU A 566 -31.04 23.37 -7.76
CA GLU A 566 -30.89 24.49 -8.70
C GLU A 566 -32.03 24.60 -9.73
N LYS A 567 -32.67 23.48 -10.10
CA LYS A 567 -33.66 23.43 -11.19
C LYS A 567 -35.06 23.09 -10.72
N GLU A 568 -35.21 22.02 -9.93
CA GLU A 568 -36.51 21.53 -9.48
C GLU A 568 -37.11 22.45 -8.41
N PHE A 569 -36.43 22.59 -7.27
CA PHE A 569 -36.90 23.36 -6.13
C PHE A 569 -36.47 24.83 -6.20
N LYS A 570 -35.52 25.16 -7.08
CA LYS A 570 -35.02 26.53 -7.35
C LYS A 570 -34.63 27.27 -6.07
N PHE A 571 -33.90 26.58 -5.20
CA PHE A 571 -33.33 27.21 -4.02
C PHE A 571 -32.26 28.24 -4.43
N ASP A 572 -32.11 29.30 -3.65
CA ASP A 572 -31.05 30.29 -3.82
C ASP A 572 -29.72 29.77 -3.26
N CYS A 573 -29.27 28.66 -3.85
CA CYS A 573 -28.06 27.94 -3.49
C CYS A 573 -27.45 27.30 -4.75
N LYS A 574 -26.14 27.46 -4.95
CA LYS A 574 -25.36 26.73 -5.94
C LYS A 574 -24.76 25.46 -5.34
N VAL A 575 -24.66 24.41 -6.15
CA VAL A 575 -24.13 23.11 -5.73
C VAL A 575 -22.88 22.76 -6.52
N LYS A 576 -21.77 22.54 -5.80
CA LYS A 576 -20.54 21.98 -6.33
C LYS A 576 -20.52 20.46 -6.12
N CYS A 577 -20.39 19.69 -7.20
CA CYS A 577 -20.37 18.23 -7.12
C CYS A 577 -18.93 17.71 -7.08
N LEU A 578 -18.60 16.95 -6.05
CA LEU A 578 -17.29 16.34 -5.86
C LEU A 578 -17.46 14.81 -5.77
N LEU A 579 -16.67 14.09 -6.55
CA LEU A 579 -16.75 12.63 -6.65
C LEU A 579 -15.40 11.99 -6.32
N ALA A 580 -15.42 10.94 -5.52
CA ALA A 580 -14.18 10.26 -5.14
C ALA A 580 -13.55 9.49 -6.30
N ALA A 581 -14.36 8.82 -7.12
CA ALA A 581 -13.86 8.09 -8.27
C ALA A 581 -14.89 7.97 -9.40
N THR A 582 -14.41 7.81 -10.64
CA THR A 582 -15.23 7.47 -11.81
C THR A 582 -14.67 6.25 -12.54
N ARG A 583 -15.52 5.49 -13.24
CA ARG A 583 -15.15 4.30 -14.00
C ARG A 583 -15.44 4.44 -15.49
N ASN A 584 -14.65 3.75 -16.31
CA ASN A 584 -14.74 3.71 -17.78
C ASN A 584 -16.13 3.27 -18.32
N VAL A 585 -16.86 2.40 -17.61
CA VAL A 585 -18.18 1.90 -18.09
C VAL A 585 -19.25 3.00 -18.24
N ASN A 586 -19.04 4.20 -17.71
CA ASN A 586 -19.95 5.36 -17.85
C ASN A 586 -19.41 6.44 -18.82
N ASP A 587 -18.50 6.06 -19.73
CA ASP A 587 -17.64 6.96 -20.51
C ASP A 587 -18.37 8.09 -21.25
N THR A 588 -19.63 7.95 -21.70
CA THR A 588 -20.30 9.06 -22.40
C THR A 588 -20.95 10.07 -21.46
N TYR A 589 -21.70 9.61 -20.45
CA TYR A 589 -22.44 10.52 -19.56
C TYR A 589 -21.49 11.27 -18.62
N MET A 590 -20.58 10.55 -17.96
CA MET A 590 -19.68 11.19 -17.00
C MET A 590 -18.63 12.05 -17.68
N ALA A 591 -18.13 11.66 -18.86
CA ALA A 591 -17.20 12.51 -19.59
C ALA A 591 -17.82 13.85 -19.97
N GLY A 592 -19.08 13.88 -20.41
CA GLY A 592 -19.79 15.14 -20.70
C GLY A 592 -19.90 16.05 -19.47
N MET A 593 -20.31 15.48 -18.33
CA MET A 593 -20.45 16.26 -17.08
C MET A 593 -19.11 16.77 -16.53
N MET A 594 -18.03 15.99 -16.69
CA MET A 594 -16.69 16.44 -16.30
C MET A 594 -16.15 17.52 -17.24
N GLN A 595 -16.38 17.40 -18.56
CA GLN A 595 -16.02 18.43 -19.54
C GLN A 595 -16.76 19.74 -19.28
N ASP A 596 -18.03 19.66 -18.90
CA ASP A 596 -18.85 20.83 -18.53
C ASP A 596 -18.56 21.34 -17.10
N SER A 597 -17.56 20.77 -16.40
CA SER A 597 -17.21 21.10 -15.01
C SER A 597 -18.38 21.01 -14.03
N GLN A 598 -19.37 20.16 -14.34
CA GLN A 598 -20.53 19.88 -13.49
C GLN A 598 -20.16 18.98 -12.31
N VAL A 599 -19.13 18.14 -12.47
CA VAL A 599 -18.59 17.22 -11.45
C VAL A 599 -17.07 17.23 -11.52
N ASP A 600 -16.42 17.50 -10.40
CA ASP A 600 -14.98 17.26 -10.26
C ASP A 600 -14.77 15.87 -9.67
N THR A 601 -13.81 15.12 -10.21
CA THR A 601 -13.51 13.76 -9.76
C THR A 601 -12.05 13.65 -9.31
N TYR A 602 -11.83 12.97 -8.19
CA TYR A 602 -10.49 12.78 -7.64
C TYR A 602 -9.71 11.65 -8.34
N ILE A 603 -10.33 10.47 -8.52
CA ILE A 603 -9.70 9.31 -9.16
C ILE A 603 -10.40 8.92 -10.46
N PHE A 604 -9.61 8.66 -11.51
CA PHE A 604 -10.09 8.08 -12.77
C PHE A 604 -9.63 6.64 -12.86
N PHE A 605 -10.58 5.71 -12.99
CA PHE A 605 -10.27 4.28 -13.04
C PHE A 605 -10.66 3.66 -14.38
N GLN A 606 -9.65 3.15 -15.10
CA GLN A 606 -9.85 2.59 -16.44
C GLN A 606 -10.30 1.12 -16.45
N TYR A 607 -10.14 0.39 -15.34
CA TYR A 607 -10.15 -1.09 -15.31
C TYR A 607 -11.24 -1.77 -14.45
N VAL A 608 -12.34 -1.08 -14.10
CA VAL A 608 -13.51 -1.65 -13.35
C VAL A 608 -14.75 -1.69 -14.21
#